data_AF-A0A9R1W4Z6-F1
#
_entry.id   AF-A0A9R1W4Z6-F1
#
_cell.length_a   1.000
_cell.length_b   1.000
_cell.length_c   1.000
_cell.angle_alpha   90.00
_cell.angle_beta   90.00
_cell.angle_gamma   90.00
#
_symmetry.space_group_name_H-M   'P 1'
#
loop_
_entity.id
_entity.type
_entity.pdbx_description
1 polymer ?
#
loop_
_entity_poly.entity_id
_entity_poly.type
_entity_poly.pdbx_seq_one_letter_code
_entity_poly.pdbx_strand_id
1 'polypeptide(L)'
;MFSYIFFLNHNFQGLYFCVPFREQLLKYYEKVKNPDVEENLLTCLTELFTQISTQKKKTGVIAPKRFVQRVKKENELFRGYMHQDAHEILNFLLKELVDILEKETKGTKEHSSPPEKIPNGIHVPLANGVRKEPLVTWVHKNFQGILTNETKCLRCETVTARDETLLDLSLDIEQNSSITSCLKNFSSTETLNVEDKFFCDKCCRFLLLFFCNNGFFYEGNVRFFVLQFTGSTEEDEDQETAAYFSDTCRKYAKSERVLFHYNGHGVPKPTANGEIWFLTG
;
A
#
# COMPACT_ATOMS: atom_id res chain seq x y z
N MET A 1 19.57 -16.63 -2.31
CA MET A 1 19.79 -15.43 -1.46
C MET A 1 19.14 -14.15 -2.01
N PHE A 2 18.73 -14.10 -3.28
CA PHE A 2 18.46 -12.86 -4.03
C PHE A 2 16.98 -12.54 -4.34
N SER A 3 16.05 -13.42 -3.97
CA SER A 3 14.68 -13.38 -4.50
C SER A 3 13.84 -12.17 -4.02
N TYR A 4 13.97 -11.76 -2.75
CA TYR A 4 13.22 -10.61 -2.19
C TYR A 4 13.79 -9.23 -2.59
N ILE A 5 15.09 -9.14 -2.93
CA ILE A 5 15.74 -7.86 -3.27
C ILE A 5 15.22 -7.32 -4.61
N PHE A 6 14.81 -8.22 -5.51
CA PHE A 6 14.24 -7.86 -6.80
C PHE A 6 12.98 -6.98 -6.64
N PHE A 7 12.08 -7.42 -5.77
CA PHE A 7 10.84 -6.76 -5.46
C PHE A 7 11.03 -5.47 -4.65
N LEU A 8 12.05 -5.44 -3.79
CA LEU A 8 12.44 -4.24 -3.08
C LEU A 8 12.88 -3.12 -4.02
N ASN A 9 13.66 -3.39 -5.07
CA ASN A 9 14.14 -2.35 -5.98
C ASN A 9 12.97 -1.59 -6.65
N HIS A 10 11.96 -2.31 -7.15
CA HIS A 10 10.79 -1.70 -7.78
C HIS A 10 9.98 -0.86 -6.80
N ASN A 11 9.65 -1.41 -5.63
CA ASN A 11 8.92 -0.68 -4.59
C ASN A 11 9.68 0.56 -4.13
N PHE A 12 11.00 0.47 -3.95
CA PHE A 12 11.82 1.60 -3.54
C PHE A 12 11.91 2.69 -4.58
N GLN A 13 12.16 2.35 -5.84
CA GLN A 13 12.17 3.36 -6.90
C GLN A 13 10.82 4.06 -6.97
N GLY A 14 9.72 3.30 -6.92
CA GLY A 14 8.40 3.88 -6.95
C GLY A 14 8.10 4.82 -5.78
N LEU A 15 8.42 4.40 -4.56
CA LEU A 15 8.31 5.24 -3.37
C LEU A 15 9.26 6.45 -3.43
N TYR A 16 10.45 6.32 -3.99
CA TYR A 16 11.42 7.41 -4.10
C TYR A 16 11.00 8.49 -5.11
N PHE A 17 10.37 8.09 -6.21
CA PHE A 17 9.81 9.03 -7.19
C PHE A 17 8.48 9.66 -6.75
N CYS A 18 7.84 9.12 -5.70
CA CYS A 18 6.74 9.79 -5.02
C CYS A 18 7.28 11.02 -4.25
N VAL A 19 7.34 12.16 -4.93
CA VAL A 19 7.92 13.41 -4.39
C VAL A 19 7.36 13.78 -3.01
N PRO A 20 6.03 13.79 -2.80
CA PRO A 20 5.47 14.12 -1.49
C PRO A 20 5.91 13.16 -0.37
N PHE A 21 6.01 11.86 -0.66
CA PHE A 21 6.50 10.87 0.31
C PHE A 21 7.99 11.03 0.58
N ARG A 22 8.81 11.17 -0.47
CA ARG A 22 10.25 11.39 -0.36
C ARG A 22 10.57 12.63 0.46
N GLU A 23 9.89 13.74 0.23
CA GLU A 23 10.10 14.97 1.00
C GLU A 23 9.76 14.80 2.49
N GLN A 24 8.72 14.04 2.82
CA GLN A 24 8.38 13.74 4.22
C GLN A 24 9.48 12.88 4.88
N LEU A 25 10.02 11.88 4.18
CA LEU A 25 11.15 11.08 4.68
C LEU A 25 12.40 11.95 4.86
N LEU A 26 12.76 12.79 3.89
CA LEU A 26 13.93 13.65 4.01
C LEU A 26 13.78 14.68 5.13
N LYS A 27 12.57 15.19 5.39
CA LYS A 27 12.28 16.03 6.56
C LYS A 27 12.39 15.23 7.86
N TYR A 28 11.93 13.98 7.88
CA TYR A 28 12.02 13.08 9.02
C TYR A 28 13.48 12.75 9.39
N TYR A 29 14.41 12.79 8.44
CA TYR A 29 15.84 12.55 8.69
C TYR A 29 16.44 13.47 9.75
N GLU A 30 15.95 14.71 9.89
CA GLU A 30 16.42 15.62 10.94
C GLU A 30 16.14 15.07 12.35
N LYS A 31 15.05 14.31 12.52
CA LYS A 31 14.75 13.60 13.76
C LYS A 31 15.69 12.40 13.96
N VAL A 32 15.96 11.66 12.89
CA VAL A 32 16.85 10.46 12.90
C VAL A 32 18.30 10.80 13.28
N LYS A 33 18.75 12.04 13.05
CA LYS A 33 20.08 12.49 13.51
C LYS A 33 20.25 12.47 15.04
N ASN A 34 19.16 12.48 15.79
CA ASN A 34 19.23 12.38 17.25
C ASN A 34 19.58 10.92 17.64
N PRO A 35 20.72 10.69 18.33
CA PRO A 35 21.14 9.34 18.74
C PRO A 35 20.17 8.64 19.70
N ASP A 36 19.26 9.37 20.34
CA ASP A 36 18.23 8.80 21.23
C ASP A 36 17.07 8.14 20.47
N VAL A 37 16.98 8.33 19.16
CA VAL A 37 15.92 7.73 18.34
C VAL A 37 16.23 6.26 18.10
N GLU A 38 15.35 5.39 18.61
CA GLU A 38 15.46 3.95 18.40
C GLU A 38 15.37 3.59 16.91
N GLU A 39 16.29 2.74 16.46
CA GLU A 39 16.28 2.25 15.09
C GLU A 39 15.04 1.39 14.83
N ASN A 40 14.30 1.71 13.76
CA ASN A 40 13.12 1.00 13.28
C ASN A 40 13.06 1.02 11.73
N LEU A 41 12.04 0.41 11.14
CA LEU A 41 11.90 0.37 9.68
C LEU A 41 11.83 1.76 9.04
N LEU A 42 11.15 2.71 9.67
CA LEU A 42 11.06 4.09 9.19
C LEU A 42 12.42 4.79 9.22
N THR A 43 13.22 4.62 10.28
CA THR A 43 14.57 5.22 10.32
C THR A 43 15.48 4.59 9.26
N CYS A 44 15.46 3.26 9.10
CA CYS A 44 16.24 2.58 8.06
C CYS A 44 15.84 3.02 6.64
N LEU A 45 14.54 3.19 6.36
CA LEU A 45 14.04 3.69 5.08
C LEU A 45 14.50 5.14 4.84
N THR A 46 14.40 5.97 5.89
CA THR A 46 14.80 7.37 5.85
C THR A 46 16.29 7.54 5.54
N GLU A 47 17.15 6.76 6.22
CA GLU A 47 18.58 6.74 5.95
C GLU A 47 18.89 6.30 4.51
N LEU A 48 18.23 5.25 4.02
CA LEU A 48 18.41 4.77 2.65
C LEU A 48 18.03 5.84 1.62
N PHE A 49 16.88 6.50 1.78
CA PHE A 49 16.43 7.57 0.87
C PHE A 49 17.35 8.78 0.92
N THR A 50 17.85 9.11 2.11
CA THR A 50 18.86 10.16 2.30
C THR A 50 20.17 9.79 1.60
N GLN A 51 20.63 8.54 1.74
CA GLN A 51 21.82 8.03 1.07
C GLN A 51 21.69 8.10 -0.46
N ILE A 52 20.50 7.80 -1.01
CA ILE A 52 20.22 7.95 -2.44
C ILE A 52 20.25 9.43 -2.85
N SER A 53 19.59 10.32 -2.09
CA SER A 53 19.49 11.76 -2.42
C SER A 53 20.82 12.51 -2.37
N THR A 54 21.79 12.00 -1.61
CA THR A 54 23.11 12.63 -1.43
C THR A 54 24.15 12.12 -2.42
N GLN A 55 23.79 11.19 -3.31
CA GLN A 55 24.70 10.69 -4.34
C GLN A 55 25.07 11.79 -5.33
N LYS A 56 26.38 11.91 -5.63
CA LYS A 56 26.89 12.86 -6.62
C LYS A 56 26.51 12.47 -8.06
N LYS A 57 26.35 11.17 -8.31
CA LYS A 57 25.97 10.64 -9.62
C LYS A 57 24.45 10.58 -9.73
N LYS A 58 23.93 10.82 -10.93
CA LYS A 58 22.50 10.65 -11.24
C LYS A 58 22.05 9.18 -11.23
N THR A 59 22.99 8.26 -11.44
CA THR A 59 22.72 6.83 -11.45
C THR A 59 23.82 6.06 -10.74
N GLY A 60 23.45 4.93 -10.17
CA GLY A 60 24.38 4.01 -9.54
C GLY A 60 23.66 2.89 -8.80
N VAL A 61 24.38 2.25 -7.89
CA VAL A 61 23.87 1.14 -7.08
C VAL A 61 24.15 1.40 -5.60
N ILE A 62 23.23 0.98 -4.74
CA ILE A 62 23.34 1.05 -3.27
C ILE A 62 22.92 -0.29 -2.68
N ALA A 63 23.65 -0.80 -1.68
CA ALA A 63 23.27 -1.99 -0.95
C ALA A 63 22.34 -1.62 0.22
N PRO A 64 21.04 -1.99 0.22
CA PRO A 64 20.10 -1.62 1.29
C PRO A 64 20.22 -2.56 2.50
N LYS A 65 21.44 -2.85 2.96
CA LYS A 65 21.71 -3.91 3.95
C LYS A 65 20.96 -3.71 5.27
N ARG A 66 21.03 -2.49 5.84
CA ARG A 66 20.37 -2.15 7.10
C ARG A 66 18.86 -2.31 7.00
N PHE A 67 18.26 -1.77 5.95
CA PHE A 67 16.82 -1.91 5.69
C PHE A 67 16.41 -3.37 5.52
N VAL A 68 17.13 -4.14 4.69
CA VAL A 68 16.81 -5.55 4.45
C VAL A 68 16.89 -6.36 5.75
N GLN A 69 17.91 -6.14 6.57
CA GLN A 69 18.05 -6.80 7.87
C GLN A 69 16.89 -6.46 8.79
N ARG A 70 16.45 -5.20 8.78
CA ARG A 70 15.30 -4.72 9.57
C ARG A 70 13.99 -5.36 9.13
N VAL A 71 13.69 -5.40 7.82
CA VAL A 71 12.50 -6.09 7.28
C VAL A 71 12.46 -7.57 7.69
N LYS A 72 13.58 -8.27 7.59
CA LYS A 72 13.69 -9.68 8.01
C LYS A 72 13.49 -9.89 9.50
N LYS A 73 13.87 -8.90 10.32
CA LYS A 73 13.69 -8.96 11.77
C LYS A 73 12.21 -8.85 12.11
N GLU A 74 11.52 -7.89 11.48
CA GLU A 74 10.14 -7.51 11.79
C GLU A 74 9.08 -8.41 11.17
N ASN A 75 9.35 -9.07 10.02
CA ASN A 75 8.41 -9.98 9.41
C ASN A 75 9.07 -11.29 8.97
N GLU A 76 8.54 -12.39 9.50
CA GLU A 76 9.08 -13.74 9.31
C GLU A 76 8.95 -14.25 7.87
N LEU A 77 7.92 -13.80 7.14
CA LEU A 77 7.69 -14.16 5.74
C LEU A 77 8.89 -13.77 4.86
N PHE A 78 9.59 -12.69 5.22
CA PHE A 78 10.75 -12.20 4.47
C PHE A 78 12.09 -12.83 4.90
N ARG A 79 12.11 -13.73 5.90
CA ARG A 79 13.33 -14.44 6.32
C ARG A 79 13.73 -15.54 5.34
N GLY A 80 12.76 -16.07 4.59
CA GLY A 80 12.95 -17.13 3.62
C GLY A 80 13.71 -16.71 2.36
N TYR A 81 13.97 -17.69 1.49
CA TYR A 81 14.58 -17.48 0.18
C TYR A 81 13.56 -17.49 -0.96
N MET A 82 12.27 -17.60 -0.64
CA MET A 82 11.18 -17.68 -1.60
C MET A 82 10.96 -16.36 -2.32
N HIS A 83 10.44 -16.43 -3.54
CA HIS A 83 9.86 -15.26 -4.19
C HIS A 83 8.70 -14.76 -3.33
N GLN A 84 8.59 -13.45 -3.20
CA GLN A 84 7.59 -12.80 -2.38
C GLN A 84 6.78 -11.88 -3.27
N ASP A 85 5.49 -11.76 -2.98
CA ASP A 85 4.68 -10.81 -3.68
C ASP A 85 5.15 -9.40 -3.30
N ALA A 86 5.50 -8.62 -4.31
CA ALA A 86 5.99 -7.27 -4.13
C ALA A 86 4.89 -6.31 -3.69
N HIS A 87 3.64 -6.64 -4.00
CA HIS A 87 2.47 -6.01 -3.42
C HIS A 87 2.43 -6.21 -1.90
N GLU A 88 2.65 -7.44 -1.44
CA GLU A 88 2.64 -7.77 -0.02
C GLU A 88 3.76 -7.03 0.74
N ILE A 89 4.96 -6.95 0.17
CA ILE A 89 6.06 -6.16 0.73
C ILE A 89 5.70 -4.68 0.85
N LEU A 90 5.08 -4.10 -0.18
CA LEU A 90 4.69 -2.69 -0.17
C LEU A 90 3.62 -2.43 0.90
N ASN A 91 2.61 -3.27 0.95
CA ASN A 91 1.51 -3.16 1.89
C ASN A 91 2.02 -3.31 3.34
N PHE A 92 2.87 -4.30 3.60
CA PHE A 92 3.57 -4.46 4.88
C PHE A 92 4.36 -3.20 5.24
N LEU A 93 5.20 -2.70 4.32
CA LEU A 93 6.02 -1.51 4.56
C LEU A 93 5.14 -0.32 4.95
N LEU A 94 4.13 0.02 4.14
CA LEU A 94 3.29 1.19 4.41
C LEU A 94 2.53 1.06 5.74
N LYS A 95 2.03 -0.13 6.09
CA LYS A 95 1.37 -0.41 7.38
C LYS A 95 2.32 -0.22 8.56
N GLU A 96 3.53 -0.79 8.50
CA GLU A 96 4.52 -0.62 9.57
C GLU A 96 4.93 0.86 9.73
N LEU A 97 5.08 1.61 8.63
CA LEU A 97 5.35 3.04 8.71
C LEU A 97 4.20 3.81 9.39
N VAL A 98 2.94 3.47 9.09
CA VAL A 98 1.77 4.04 9.77
C VAL A 98 1.84 3.76 11.27
N ASP A 99 2.06 2.50 11.65
CA ASP A 99 2.08 2.08 13.05
C ASP A 99 3.19 2.77 13.85
N ILE A 100 4.39 2.91 13.27
CA ILE A 100 5.50 3.65 13.88
C ILE A 100 5.09 5.11 14.12
N LEU A 101 4.56 5.79 13.10
CA LEU A 101 4.17 7.21 13.20
C LEU A 101 3.02 7.44 14.19
N GLU A 102 2.07 6.51 14.25
CA GLU A 102 1.00 6.55 15.23
C GLU A 102 1.53 6.40 16.66
N LYS A 103 2.42 5.44 16.90
CA LYS A 103 3.05 5.21 18.21
C LYS A 103 3.81 6.44 18.67
N GLU A 104 4.58 7.07 17.79
CA GLU A 104 5.30 8.31 18.10
C GLU A 104 4.36 9.47 18.46
N THR A 105 3.25 9.60 17.71
CA THR A 105 2.28 10.67 17.96
C THR A 105 1.50 10.46 19.26
N LYS A 106 1.23 9.20 19.63
CA LYS A 106 0.60 8.83 20.90
C LYS A 106 1.57 9.02 22.08
N GLY A 107 2.82 8.57 21.96
CA GLY A 107 3.86 8.75 22.98
C GLY A 107 4.21 10.22 23.28
N THR A 108 4.08 11.11 22.30
CA THR A 108 4.27 12.56 22.50
C THR A 108 3.12 13.19 23.31
N LYS A 109 1.92 12.59 23.32
CA LYS A 109 0.74 13.10 24.03
C LYS A 109 0.60 12.59 25.47
N GLU A 110 1.38 11.60 25.89
CA GLU A 110 1.30 10.99 27.23
C GLU A 110 2.06 11.76 28.33
N HIS A 111 2.72 12.88 28.00
CA HIS A 111 3.24 13.81 29.02
C HIS A 111 2.21 14.82 29.56
N SER A 112 0.92 14.66 29.26
CA SER A 112 -0.16 15.36 29.96
C SER A 112 -1.21 14.38 30.50
N SER A 113 -1.10 14.13 31.81
CA SER A 113 -2.01 13.45 32.77
C SER A 113 -2.05 11.90 32.80
N PRO A 114 -2.12 11.29 34.01
CA PRO A 114 -1.96 9.84 34.20
C PRO A 114 -3.24 9.04 33.88
N PRO A 115 -3.11 7.77 33.48
CA PRO A 115 -4.24 6.90 33.14
C PRO A 115 -4.83 6.19 34.38
N GLU A 116 -6.16 6.27 34.54
CA GLU A 116 -6.89 5.37 35.45
C GLU A 116 -7.11 3.99 34.81
N LYS A 117 -6.79 2.95 35.59
CA LYS A 117 -7.00 1.51 35.34
C LYS A 117 -8.53 1.24 35.49
N ILE A 118 -9.24 0.29 34.87
CA ILE A 118 -9.20 -1.21 34.79
C ILE A 118 -10.38 -1.65 33.83
N PRO A 119 -10.82 -2.94 33.71
CA PRO A 119 -10.42 -4.06 32.82
C PRO A 119 -11.38 -4.45 31.65
N ASN A 120 -10.89 -5.37 30.81
CA ASN A 120 -11.52 -6.24 29.78
C ASN A 120 -13.04 -6.52 29.82
N GLY A 121 -13.68 -6.49 28.63
CA GLY A 121 -14.92 -7.22 28.33
C GLY A 121 -15.71 -6.71 27.11
N ILE A 122 -16.15 -7.63 26.25
CA ILE A 122 -16.94 -7.42 25.02
C ILE A 122 -18.42 -7.10 25.36
N HIS A 123 -19.00 -6.00 24.82
CA HIS A 123 -20.31 -5.97 24.11
C HIS A 123 -20.77 -4.54 23.73
N VAL A 124 -21.13 -4.38 22.43
CA VAL A 124 -22.25 -3.63 21.80
C VAL A 124 -22.49 -2.13 22.17
N PRO A 125 -22.70 -1.24 21.17
CA PRO A 125 -22.54 0.19 21.33
C PRO A 125 -23.80 0.86 21.92
N LEU A 126 -23.61 1.65 22.98
CA LEU A 126 -24.54 2.71 23.38
C LEU A 126 -23.87 4.08 23.23
N ALA A 127 -24.66 5.03 22.74
CA ALA A 127 -24.29 6.36 22.31
C ALA A 127 -23.54 7.21 23.36
N ASN A 128 -22.77 8.17 22.84
CA ASN A 128 -21.92 9.15 23.53
C ASN A 128 -20.48 8.69 23.83
N GLY A 129 -19.76 8.37 22.76
CA GLY A 129 -18.30 8.49 22.74
C GLY A 129 -17.93 9.57 21.73
N VAL A 130 -17.14 10.55 22.13
CA VAL A 130 -16.38 11.39 21.19
C VAL A 130 -15.70 10.42 20.23
N ARG A 131 -16.12 10.41 18.96
CA ARG A 131 -15.36 9.69 17.92
C ARG A 131 -13.99 10.36 17.91
N LYS A 132 -12.98 9.76 18.56
CA LYS A 132 -11.60 10.15 18.30
C LYS A 132 -11.41 9.85 16.83
N GLU A 133 -11.40 10.91 16.02
CA GLU A 133 -11.05 10.81 14.61
C GLU A 133 -9.74 10.01 14.51
N PRO A 134 -9.66 9.03 13.60
CA PRO A 134 -8.45 8.23 13.43
C PRO A 134 -7.24 9.13 13.22
N LEU A 135 -6.10 8.74 13.78
CA LEU A 135 -4.89 9.55 13.65
C LEU A 135 -4.39 9.51 12.20
N VAL A 136 -4.40 10.66 11.52
CA VAL A 136 -3.99 10.74 10.12
C VAL A 136 -2.49 11.06 10.03
N THR A 137 -1.68 10.03 9.78
CA THR A 137 -0.23 10.15 9.53
C THR A 137 0.03 10.77 8.15
N TRP A 138 1.27 11.20 7.88
CA TRP A 138 1.62 11.65 6.54
C TRP A 138 1.67 10.50 5.52
N VAL A 139 1.75 9.23 5.96
CA VAL A 139 1.53 8.08 5.07
C VAL A 139 0.06 8.06 4.64
N HIS A 140 -0.89 8.21 5.56
CA HIS A 140 -2.31 8.32 5.22
C HIS A 140 -2.57 9.46 4.22
N LYS A 141 -2.01 10.65 4.44
CA LYS A 141 -2.15 11.80 3.52
C LYS A 141 -1.59 11.56 2.10
N ASN A 142 -0.65 10.63 1.95
CA ASN A 142 -0.05 10.34 0.66
C ASN A 142 -0.76 9.20 -0.05
N PHE A 143 -1.10 8.13 0.68
CA PHE A 143 -1.49 6.83 0.11
C PHE A 143 -2.93 6.40 0.41
N GLN A 144 -3.60 7.00 1.39
CA GLN A 144 -4.92 6.53 1.79
C GLN A 144 -5.99 6.95 0.78
N GLY A 145 -6.75 5.95 0.32
CA GLY A 145 -8.03 6.11 -0.37
C GLY A 145 -9.17 5.53 0.47
N ILE A 146 -10.39 5.84 0.07
CA ILE A 146 -11.62 5.28 0.61
C ILE A 146 -12.36 4.59 -0.53
N LEU A 147 -12.72 3.33 -0.31
CA LEU A 147 -13.58 2.53 -1.15
C LEU A 147 -14.93 2.38 -0.47
N THR A 148 -16.00 2.77 -1.15
CA THR A 148 -17.36 2.55 -0.65
C THR A 148 -17.94 1.30 -1.30
N ASN A 149 -18.09 0.26 -0.48
CA ASN A 149 -18.69 -1.01 -0.86
C ASN A 149 -20.20 -0.91 -0.64
N GLU A 150 -20.96 -0.89 -1.74
CA GLU A 150 -22.42 -0.91 -1.69
C GLU A 150 -22.94 -2.32 -1.91
N THR A 151 -23.97 -2.66 -1.14
CA THR A 151 -24.60 -3.95 -1.20
C THR A 151 -26.11 -3.77 -1.23
N LYS A 152 -26.76 -4.28 -2.28
CA LYS A 152 -28.21 -4.17 -2.46
C LYS A 152 -28.90 -5.53 -2.33
N CYS A 153 -29.89 -5.60 -1.43
CA CYS A 153 -30.75 -6.78 -1.28
C CYS A 153 -31.72 -6.94 -2.45
N LEU A 154 -31.67 -8.10 -3.12
CA LEU A 154 -32.59 -8.41 -4.23
C LEU A 154 -34.04 -8.63 -3.80
N ARG A 155 -34.29 -8.96 -2.53
CA ARG A 155 -35.65 -9.23 -2.03
C ARG A 155 -36.36 -7.98 -1.54
N CYS A 156 -35.69 -7.17 -0.73
CA CYS A 156 -36.29 -6.01 -0.07
C CYS A 156 -35.71 -4.67 -0.52
N GLU A 157 -34.82 -4.69 -1.51
CA GLU A 157 -34.17 -3.54 -2.12
C GLU A 157 -33.38 -2.64 -1.15
N THR A 158 -33.16 -3.11 0.08
CA THR A 158 -32.38 -2.37 1.07
C THR A 158 -30.92 -2.31 0.61
N VAL A 159 -30.39 -1.10 0.57
CA VAL A 159 -29.01 -0.80 0.24
C VAL A 159 -28.25 -0.54 1.53
N THR A 160 -27.10 -1.16 1.69
CA THR A 160 -26.13 -0.87 2.74
C THR A 160 -24.83 -0.46 2.10
N ALA A 161 -24.22 0.60 2.60
CA ALA A 161 -22.90 1.05 2.18
C ALA A 161 -21.90 0.89 3.33
N ARG A 162 -20.66 0.52 3.01
CA ARG A 162 -19.56 0.42 3.97
C ARG A 162 -18.33 1.07 3.36
N ASP A 163 -17.74 2.00 4.09
CA ASP A 163 -16.49 2.63 3.71
C ASP A 163 -15.31 1.82 4.24
N GLU A 164 -14.36 1.53 3.37
CA GLU A 164 -13.11 0.85 3.67
C GLU A 164 -11.93 1.72 3.26
N THR A 165 -10.97 1.90 4.17
CA THR A 165 -9.74 2.63 3.87
C THR A 165 -8.68 1.69 3.30
N LEU A 166 -8.03 2.10 2.22
CA LEU A 166 -6.98 1.33 1.54
C LEU A 166 -5.75 2.20 1.33
N LEU A 167 -4.58 1.57 1.26
CA LEU A 167 -3.31 2.24 0.92
C LEU A 167 -2.87 1.96 -0.53
N ASP A 168 -3.54 1.02 -1.16
CA ASP A 168 -3.32 0.57 -2.52
C ASP A 168 -4.63 0.02 -3.09
N LEU A 169 -4.75 0.04 -4.41
CA LEU A 169 -5.90 -0.54 -5.13
C LEU A 169 -5.41 -1.64 -6.06
N SER A 170 -5.86 -2.87 -5.83
CA SER A 170 -5.68 -3.99 -6.75
C SER A 170 -6.69 -3.90 -7.89
N LEU A 171 -6.20 -3.89 -9.13
CA LEU A 171 -7.05 -3.90 -10.32
C LEU A 171 -6.80 -5.15 -11.15
N ASP A 172 -7.88 -5.83 -11.53
CA ASP A 172 -7.89 -6.87 -12.55
C ASP A 172 -7.63 -6.25 -13.92
N ILE A 173 -6.59 -6.74 -14.61
CA ILE A 173 -6.21 -6.28 -15.93
C ILE A 173 -6.60 -7.33 -16.98
N GLU A 174 -7.50 -6.93 -17.88
CA GLU A 174 -7.86 -7.71 -19.06
C GLU A 174 -6.94 -7.36 -20.23
N GLN A 175 -6.59 -8.35 -21.05
CA GLN A 175 -5.82 -8.11 -22.28
C GLN A 175 -6.53 -7.10 -23.19
N ASN A 176 -5.76 -6.20 -23.81
CA ASN A 176 -6.25 -5.14 -24.70
C ASN A 176 -7.23 -4.14 -24.06
N SER A 177 -7.29 -4.08 -22.73
CA SER A 177 -8.07 -3.09 -22.00
C SER A 177 -7.22 -1.88 -21.57
N SER A 178 -7.87 -0.74 -21.36
CA SER A 178 -7.21 0.45 -20.80
C SER A 178 -7.34 0.46 -19.28
N ILE A 179 -6.42 1.13 -18.56
CA ILE A 179 -6.57 1.34 -17.10
C ILE A 179 -7.92 1.99 -16.74
N THR A 180 -8.38 2.94 -17.56
CA THR A 180 -9.70 3.55 -17.37
C THR A 180 -10.82 2.52 -17.49
N SER A 181 -10.68 1.53 -18.38
CA SER A 181 -11.61 0.41 -18.50
C SER A 181 -11.53 -0.52 -17.29
N CYS A 182 -10.33 -0.90 -16.83
CA CYS A 182 -10.14 -1.70 -15.63
C CYS A 182 -10.72 -1.03 -14.38
N LEU A 183 -10.52 0.28 -14.21
CA LEU A 183 -11.12 1.06 -13.10
C LEU A 183 -12.64 1.10 -13.17
N LYS A 184 -13.21 1.21 -14.38
CA LYS A 184 -14.66 1.12 -14.58
C LYS A 184 -15.17 -0.29 -14.28
N ASN A 185 -14.42 -1.32 -14.63
CA ASN A 185 -14.76 -2.71 -14.35
C ASN A 185 -14.69 -3.02 -12.85
N PHE A 186 -13.65 -2.52 -12.17
CA PHE A 186 -13.49 -2.61 -10.72
C PHE A 186 -14.67 -1.98 -9.96
N SER A 187 -15.23 -0.89 -10.50
CA SER A 187 -16.42 -0.21 -9.96
C SER A 187 -17.74 -0.74 -10.53
N SER A 188 -17.72 -1.80 -11.33
CA SER A 188 -18.93 -2.38 -11.90
C SER A 188 -19.72 -3.18 -10.87
N THR A 189 -21.02 -3.33 -11.12
CA THR A 189 -21.90 -4.12 -10.27
C THR A 189 -21.74 -5.61 -10.60
N GLU A 190 -21.36 -6.41 -9.62
CA GLU A 190 -21.30 -7.86 -9.72
C GLU A 190 -22.46 -8.51 -8.95
N THR A 191 -22.95 -9.65 -9.46
CA THR A 191 -23.90 -10.49 -8.72
C THR A 191 -23.10 -11.57 -8.00
N LEU A 192 -23.13 -11.54 -6.67
CA LEU A 192 -22.37 -12.49 -5.85
C LEU A 192 -22.86 -13.92 -6.07
N ASN A 193 -21.92 -14.86 -6.10
CA ASN A 193 -22.19 -16.29 -6.24
C ASN A 193 -22.92 -16.86 -5.02
N VAL A 194 -23.49 -18.06 -5.17
CA VAL A 194 -24.32 -18.73 -4.15
C VAL A 194 -23.54 -19.05 -2.85
N GLU A 195 -22.21 -19.07 -2.92
CA GLU A 195 -21.29 -19.31 -1.80
C GLU A 195 -21.03 -18.04 -0.99
N ASP A 196 -21.08 -16.86 -1.62
CA ASP A 196 -20.83 -15.55 -1.00
C ASP A 196 -22.13 -14.85 -0.59
N LYS A 197 -23.03 -15.58 0.07
CA LYS A 197 -24.29 -15.01 0.56
C LYS A 197 -24.04 -14.12 1.76
N PHE A 198 -24.62 -12.93 1.73
CA PHE A 198 -24.58 -11.99 2.84
C PHE A 198 -25.91 -12.02 3.61
N PHE A 199 -25.83 -11.75 4.91
CA PHE A 199 -26.99 -11.66 5.79
C PHE A 199 -27.67 -10.29 5.64
N CYS A 200 -28.96 -10.29 5.29
CA CYS A 200 -29.76 -9.07 5.27
C CYS A 200 -30.50 -8.92 6.59
N ASP A 201 -30.15 -7.90 7.39
CA ASP A 201 -30.76 -7.62 8.69
C ASP A 201 -32.28 -7.39 8.60
N LYS A 202 -32.75 -6.75 7.52
CA LYS A 202 -34.18 -6.47 7.31
C LYS A 202 -34.99 -7.74 6.97
N CYS A 203 -34.37 -8.69 6.27
CA CYS A 203 -35.01 -9.95 5.88
C CYS A 203 -34.73 -11.10 6.86
N CYS A 204 -33.82 -10.91 7.81
CA CYS A 204 -33.29 -11.91 8.73
C CYS A 204 -32.87 -13.22 8.01
N ARG A 205 -32.24 -13.11 6.83
CA ARG A 205 -31.86 -14.27 6.00
C ARG A 205 -30.65 -13.98 5.12
N PHE A 206 -29.87 -15.02 4.82
CA PHE A 206 -28.82 -15.02 3.80
C PHE A 206 -29.42 -14.96 2.39
N LEU A 207 -29.07 -13.93 1.62
CA LEU A 207 -29.63 -13.67 0.29
C LEU A 207 -28.52 -13.36 -0.72
N LEU A 208 -28.82 -13.56 -2.01
CA LEU A 208 -28.02 -13.03 -3.11
C LEU A 208 -28.12 -11.49 -3.07
N LEU A 209 -26.98 -10.82 -3.05
CA LEU A 209 -26.88 -9.36 -3.06
C LEU A 209 -26.17 -8.92 -4.35
N PHE A 210 -26.59 -7.78 -4.91
CA PHE A 210 -25.71 -7.06 -5.83
C PHE A 210 -24.61 -6.41 -5.01
N PHE A 211 -23.37 -6.65 -5.41
CA PHE A 211 -22.20 -5.96 -4.90
C PHE A 211 -21.81 -4.90 -5.92
N CYS A 212 -21.66 -3.65 -5.49
CA CYS A 212 -21.21 -2.58 -6.36
C CYS A 212 -20.16 -1.76 -5.62
N ASN A 213 -18.97 -1.68 -6.20
CA ASN A 213 -17.93 -0.74 -5.77
C ASN A 213 -18.27 0.65 -6.30
N ASN A 214 -19.29 1.30 -5.73
CA ASN A 214 -19.68 2.64 -6.15
C ASN A 214 -18.71 3.68 -5.57
N GLY A 215 -17.67 3.98 -6.34
CA GLY A 215 -16.83 5.15 -6.12
C GLY A 215 -15.57 4.87 -5.34
N PHE A 216 -14.45 5.21 -5.98
CA PHE A 216 -13.15 5.34 -5.34
C PHE A 216 -12.94 6.82 -5.02
N PHE A 217 -13.03 7.18 -3.74
CA PHE A 217 -12.73 8.53 -3.27
C PHE A 217 -11.29 8.56 -2.76
N TYR A 218 -10.43 9.18 -3.56
CA TYR A 218 -9.04 9.36 -3.18
C TYR A 218 -8.86 10.72 -2.52
N GLU A 219 -8.69 10.73 -1.20
CA GLU A 219 -8.32 11.95 -0.45
C GLU A 219 -6.79 12.17 -0.43
N GLY A 220 -6.01 11.14 -0.76
CA GLY A 220 -4.56 11.18 -0.77
C GLY A 220 -3.98 12.05 -1.89
N ASN A 221 -2.76 12.53 -1.66
CA ASN A 221 -2.02 13.26 -2.67
C ASN A 221 -1.56 12.37 -3.83
N VAL A 222 -1.34 11.07 -3.66
CA VAL A 222 -0.74 10.21 -4.69
C VAL A 222 -1.49 8.91 -4.84
N ARG A 223 -2.14 8.65 -5.98
CA ARG A 223 -2.86 7.41 -6.25
C ARG A 223 -1.89 6.25 -6.47
N PHE A 224 -1.71 5.37 -5.49
CA PHE A 224 -0.98 4.12 -5.69
C PHE A 224 -1.92 3.05 -6.24
N PHE A 225 -1.69 2.62 -7.48
CA PHE A 225 -2.42 1.52 -8.10
C PHE A 225 -1.48 0.31 -8.19
N VAL A 226 -1.89 -0.79 -7.57
CA VAL A 226 -1.23 -2.08 -7.73
C VAL A 226 -1.98 -2.80 -8.85
N LEU A 227 -1.33 -3.03 -9.98
CA LEU A 227 -1.98 -3.75 -11.08
C LEU A 227 -1.73 -5.24 -10.87
N GLN A 228 -2.80 -6.02 -10.81
CA GLN A 228 -2.75 -7.48 -10.71
C GLN A 228 -3.34 -8.07 -11.99
N PHE A 229 -2.57 -8.86 -12.73
CA PHE A 229 -3.11 -9.57 -13.89
C PHE A 229 -3.81 -10.83 -13.40
N THR A 230 -5.13 -10.89 -13.62
CA THR A 230 -5.93 -12.11 -13.46
C THR A 230 -6.09 -12.78 -14.82
N GLY A 231 -4.98 -13.23 -15.39
CA GLY A 231 -4.94 -14.06 -16.59
C GLY A 231 -4.42 -15.45 -16.24
N SER A 232 -5.25 -16.48 -16.43
CA SER A 232 -4.80 -17.87 -16.37
C SER A 232 -3.95 -18.19 -17.61
N THR A 233 -2.71 -18.62 -17.35
CA THR A 233 -1.85 -19.46 -18.22
C THR A 233 -1.46 -18.90 -19.60
N GLU A 234 -0.27 -18.29 -19.70
CA GLU A 234 0.90 -18.79 -20.46
C GLU A 234 2.07 -17.81 -20.22
N GLU A 235 3.20 -18.32 -19.70
CA GLU A 235 4.17 -17.54 -18.93
C GLU A 235 5.04 -16.54 -19.72
N ASP A 236 4.97 -16.45 -21.06
CA ASP A 236 5.97 -15.69 -21.83
C ASP A 236 5.44 -14.52 -22.71
N GLU A 237 4.27 -14.61 -23.36
CA GLU A 237 3.77 -13.54 -24.27
C GLU A 237 3.11 -12.35 -23.54
N ASP A 238 2.55 -12.56 -22.35
CA ASP A 238 1.96 -11.50 -21.54
C ASP A 238 3.03 -10.63 -20.83
N GLN A 239 4.27 -11.12 -20.70
CA GLN A 239 5.34 -10.42 -19.98
C GLN A 239 5.82 -9.16 -20.72
N GLU A 240 5.98 -9.24 -22.05
CA GLU A 240 6.45 -8.11 -22.86
C GLU A 240 5.36 -7.04 -23.00
N THR A 241 4.10 -7.48 -23.15
CA THR A 241 2.92 -6.60 -23.16
C THR A 241 2.75 -5.88 -21.83
N ALA A 242 2.89 -6.58 -20.70
CA ALA A 242 2.78 -5.98 -19.37
C ALA A 242 3.95 -5.03 -19.03
N ALA A 243 5.18 -5.37 -19.41
CA ALA A 243 6.34 -4.48 -19.26
C ALA A 243 6.19 -3.21 -20.10
N TYR A 244 5.80 -3.36 -21.37
CA TYR A 244 5.50 -2.25 -22.27
C TYR A 244 4.36 -1.38 -21.71
N PHE A 245 3.30 -1.98 -21.19
CA PHE A 245 2.19 -1.27 -20.58
C PHE A 245 2.61 -0.53 -19.32
N SER A 246 3.37 -1.16 -18.42
CA SER A 246 3.91 -0.51 -17.22
C SER A 246 4.82 0.68 -17.55
N ASP A 247 5.71 0.54 -18.52
CA ASP A 247 6.58 1.63 -18.99
C ASP A 247 5.80 2.74 -19.68
N THR A 248 4.77 2.38 -20.45
CA THR A 248 3.87 3.32 -21.13
C THR A 248 3.06 4.12 -20.12
N CYS A 249 2.43 3.44 -19.16
CA CYS A 249 1.72 4.03 -18.05
C CYS A 249 2.62 4.95 -17.20
N ARG A 250 3.88 4.55 -16.90
CA ARG A 250 4.87 5.42 -16.24
C ARG A 250 5.25 6.65 -17.08
N LYS A 251 5.38 6.50 -18.40
CA LYS A 251 5.69 7.62 -19.32
C LYS A 251 4.54 8.63 -19.42
N TYR A 252 3.29 8.18 -19.31
CA TYR A 252 2.10 9.03 -19.34
C TYR A 252 1.75 9.62 -17.96
N ALA A 253 2.12 8.96 -16.86
CA ALA A 253 1.91 9.43 -15.49
C ALA A 253 2.83 10.60 -15.06
N LYS A 254 3.40 11.37 -16.00
CA LYS A 254 4.32 12.49 -15.69
C LYS A 254 3.67 13.61 -14.88
N SER A 255 2.34 13.71 -14.86
CA SER A 255 1.55 14.66 -14.06
C SER A 255 0.51 14.00 -13.15
N GLU A 256 0.15 12.74 -13.42
CA GLU A 256 -0.77 11.97 -12.61
C GLU A 256 0.04 11.25 -11.56
N ARG A 257 -0.26 11.51 -10.29
CA ARG A 257 0.47 10.99 -9.13
C ARG A 257 0.18 9.49 -9.00
N VAL A 258 0.65 8.70 -9.96
CA VAL A 258 0.34 7.29 -10.13
C VAL A 258 1.61 6.46 -10.16
N LEU A 259 1.75 5.58 -9.17
CA LEU A 259 2.75 4.52 -9.23
C LEU A 259 2.08 3.22 -9.66
N PHE A 260 2.59 2.61 -10.73
CA PHE A 260 2.15 1.31 -11.21
C PHE A 260 3.06 0.20 -10.67
N HIS A 261 2.44 -0.80 -10.07
CA HIS A 261 3.11 -2.02 -9.66
C HIS A 261 2.73 -3.17 -10.59
N TYR A 262 3.73 -3.83 -11.16
CA TYR A 262 3.60 -5.13 -11.83
C TYR A 262 4.66 -6.04 -11.20
N ASN A 263 4.34 -7.32 -11.00
CA ASN A 263 5.10 -8.36 -10.27
C ASN A 263 6.57 -8.53 -10.71
N GLY A 264 7.39 -7.49 -10.54
CA GLY A 264 8.82 -7.45 -10.80
C GLY A 264 9.28 -7.08 -12.21
N HIS A 265 8.43 -7.02 -13.25
CA HIS A 265 8.94 -6.73 -14.61
C HIS A 265 8.98 -5.22 -14.94
N GLY A 266 9.98 -4.82 -15.73
CA GLY A 266 10.22 -3.43 -16.15
C GLY A 266 11.21 -2.64 -15.28
N VAL A 267 11.73 -3.21 -14.19
CA VAL A 267 12.78 -2.57 -13.36
C VAL A 267 14.08 -3.35 -13.45
N PRO A 268 15.25 -2.68 -13.51
CA PRO A 268 16.54 -3.36 -13.52
C PRO A 268 16.64 -4.36 -12.36
N LYS A 269 17.00 -5.60 -12.70
CA LYS A 269 17.33 -6.62 -11.70
C LYS A 269 18.42 -6.05 -10.76
N PRO A 270 18.34 -6.30 -9.44
CA PRO A 270 19.43 -6.00 -8.53
C PRO A 270 20.74 -6.58 -9.05
N THR A 271 21.86 -6.00 -8.64
CA THR A 271 23.16 -6.57 -8.97
C THR A 271 23.29 -7.97 -8.39
N ALA A 272 24.25 -8.76 -8.89
CA ALA A 272 24.56 -10.08 -8.33
C ALA A 272 24.95 -10.04 -6.83
N ASN A 273 25.22 -8.85 -6.28
CA ASN A 273 25.54 -8.63 -4.87
C ASN A 273 24.33 -8.16 -4.04
N GLY A 274 23.14 -8.08 -4.64
CA GLY A 274 21.91 -7.61 -3.98
C GLY A 274 21.86 -6.09 -3.80
N GLU A 275 22.54 -5.33 -4.66
CA GLU A 275 22.45 -3.87 -4.66
C GLU A 275 21.27 -3.41 -5.50
N ILE A 276 20.56 -2.40 -5.02
CA ILE A 276 19.47 -1.76 -5.74
C ILE A 276 20.02 -0.64 -6.63
N TRP A 277 19.46 -0.51 -7.82
CA TRP A 277 19.76 0.61 -8.69
C TRP A 277 19.07 1.86 -8.17
N PHE A 278 19.72 3.01 -8.27
CA PHE A 278 19.07 4.29 -8.04
C PHE A 278 19.16 5.19 -9.26
N LEU A 279 18.11 5.99 -9.47
CA LEU A 279 18.05 7.05 -10.44
C LEU A 279 17.58 8.32 -9.73
N THR A 280 18.47 9.30 -9.60
CA THR A 280 18.13 10.66 -9.17
C THR A 280 18.00 11.50 -10.43
N GLY A 281 16.76 11.78 -10.84
CA GLY A 281 16.45 12.54 -12.08
C GLY A 281 17.22 13.86 -12.19
#